data_AF-A0A961JI02-F1
#
_entry.id   AF-A0A961JI02-F1
#
_cell.length_a   1.000
_cell.length_b   1.000
_cell.length_c   1.000
_cell.angle_alpha   90.00
_cell.angle_beta   90.00
_cell.angle_gamma   90.00
#
_symmetry.space_group_name_H-M   'P 1'
#
loop_
_entity.id
_entity.type
_entity.pdbx_description
1 polymer ?
#
loop_
_entity_poly.entity_id
_entity_poly.type
_entity_poly.pdbx_seq_one_letter_code
_entity_poly.pdbx_strand_id
1 'polypeptide(L)'
;MGFPGTWMTTSESVVYRVVPKCACSTIGQILYYSDHGEFYDGDIHDSTAGLHKWAQEESQEPITRNVEAHKSYAFTCVRNPYTRILSSFFD
;
A
#
# COMPACT_ATOMS: atom_id res chain seq x y z
N MET A 1 -11.66 -13.59 -6.89
CA MET A 1 -10.29 -13.08 -7.19
C MET A 1 -9.89 -12.19 -6.02
N GLY A 2 -8.64 -12.24 -5.57
CA GLY A 2 -8.18 -11.37 -4.47
C GLY A 2 -7.64 -10.03 -4.98
N PHE A 3 -7.18 -9.19 -4.05
CA PHE A 3 -6.57 -7.89 -4.35
C PHE A 3 -5.06 -7.84 -3.97
N PRO A 4 -4.20 -8.75 -4.50
CA PRO A 4 -2.79 -8.84 -4.09
C PRO A 4 -2.02 -7.56 -4.40
N GLY A 5 -1.26 -7.02 -3.46
CA GLY A 5 -0.57 -5.74 -3.62
C GLY A 5 -1.47 -4.52 -3.43
N THR A 6 -2.59 -4.66 -2.71
CA THR A 6 -3.40 -3.52 -2.25
C THR A 6 -3.07 -3.20 -0.81
N TRP A 7 -2.71 -1.94 -0.55
CA TRP A 7 -2.55 -1.36 0.78
C TRP A 7 -3.65 -0.32 1.00
N MET A 8 -4.12 -0.19 2.23
CA MET A 8 -5.18 0.73 2.59
C MET A 8 -4.93 1.27 4.00
N THR A 9 -5.26 2.54 4.23
CA THR A 9 -5.28 3.16 5.56
C THR A 9 -6.22 2.39 6.51
N THR A 10 -5.94 2.33 7.81
CA THR A 10 -6.83 1.72 8.80
C THR A 10 -8.13 2.51 8.97
N SER A 11 -8.11 3.81 8.65
CA SER A 11 -9.32 4.63 8.48
C SER A 11 -10.19 4.23 7.29
N GLU A 12 -9.74 3.26 6.48
CA GLU A 12 -10.34 2.86 5.20
C GLU A 12 -10.52 4.02 4.20
N SER A 13 -9.87 5.18 4.38
CA SER A 13 -10.10 6.38 3.57
C SER A 13 -9.36 6.43 2.23
N VAL A 14 -8.22 5.73 2.11
CA VAL A 14 -7.36 5.73 0.93
C VAL A 14 -6.86 4.32 0.60
N VAL A 15 -6.95 3.95 -0.68
CA VAL A 15 -6.46 2.67 -1.22
C VAL A 15 -5.29 2.93 -2.17
N TYR A 16 -4.16 2.29 -1.92
CA TYR A 16 -2.99 2.31 -2.78
C TYR A 16 -2.78 0.95 -3.43
N ARG A 17 -2.78 0.92 -4.76
CA ARG A 17 -2.35 -0.24 -5.52
C ARG A 17 -0.83 -0.21 -5.72
N VAL A 18 -0.15 -1.10 -5.02
CA VAL A 18 1.31 -1.19 -5.01
C VAL A 18 1.83 -1.67 -6.36
N VAL A 19 2.79 -0.92 -6.89
CA VAL A 19 3.65 -1.37 -8.00
C VAL A 19 5.09 -1.38 -7.48
N PRO A 20 5.76 -2.55 -7.44
CA PRO A 20 7.13 -2.64 -6.95
C PRO A 20 8.07 -1.68 -7.70
N LYS A 21 8.97 -1.06 -6.94
CA LYS A 21 9.98 -0.09 -7.41
C LYS A 21 9.41 1.20 -8.03
N CYS A 22 8.15 1.53 -7.69
CA CYS A 22 7.48 2.79 -8.02
C CYS A 22 7.22 3.63 -6.75
N ALA A 23 8.22 3.79 -5.89
CA ALA A 23 8.16 4.51 -4.61
C ALA A 23 7.20 3.93 -3.55
N CYS A 24 6.96 2.61 -3.59
CA CYS A 24 6.02 1.94 -2.70
C CYS A 24 6.32 2.11 -1.20
N SER A 25 7.59 2.14 -0.79
CA SER A 25 7.97 2.33 0.62
C SER A 25 7.62 3.74 1.11
N THR A 26 7.92 4.77 0.31
CA THR A 26 7.56 6.16 0.64
C THR A 26 6.05 6.37 0.69
N ILE A 27 5.31 5.84 -0.29
CA ILE A 27 3.85 5.91 -0.27
C ILE A 27 3.28 5.17 0.93
N GLY A 28 3.79 3.99 1.24
CA GLY A 28 3.45 3.24 2.44
C GLY A 28 3.62 4.05 3.72
N GLN A 29 4.78 4.69 3.88
CA GLN A 29 5.08 5.56 5.02
C GLN A 29 4.11 6.75 5.11
N ILE A 30 3.73 7.34 3.97
CA ILE A 30 2.73 8.42 3.92
C ILE A 30 1.34 7.92 4.34
N LEU A 31 0.92 6.73 3.89
CA LEU A 31 -0.36 6.15 4.32
C LEU A 31 -0.38 5.86 5.83
N TYR A 32 0.73 5.36 6.38
CA TYR A 32 0.84 5.14 7.81
C TYR A 32 0.75 6.49 8.54
N TYR A 33 1.54 7.47 8.12
CA TYR A 33 1.55 8.81 8.69
C TYR A 33 0.17 9.48 8.66
N SER A 34 -0.61 9.29 7.59
CA SER A 34 -1.92 9.95 7.48
C SER A 34 -2.91 9.52 8.58
N ASP A 35 -2.80 8.28 9.07
CA ASP A 35 -3.67 7.78 10.15
C ASP A 35 -3.04 7.94 11.55
N HIS A 36 -1.71 7.99 11.65
CA HIS A 36 -1.00 7.90 12.94
C HIS A 36 -0.31 9.21 13.36
N GLY A 37 -0.07 10.15 12.43
CA GLY A 37 0.63 11.41 12.69
C GLY A 37 2.15 11.28 12.84
N GLU A 38 2.69 10.08 12.66
CA GLU A 38 4.12 9.75 12.70
C GLU A 38 4.48 8.74 11.62
N PHE A 39 5.76 8.65 11.26
CA PHE A 39 6.22 7.62 10.34
C PHE A 39 6.42 6.29 11.08
N TYR A 40 6.19 5.18 10.39
CA TYR A 40 6.46 3.86 10.94
C TYR A 40 7.96 3.68 11.21
N ASP A 41 8.30 3.25 12.42
CA ASP A 41 9.68 2.99 12.83
C ASP A 41 10.18 1.67 12.24
N GLY A 42 10.74 1.74 11.03
CA GLY A 42 11.34 0.60 10.34
C GLY A 42 10.94 0.50 8.86
N ASP A 43 11.13 -0.68 8.29
CA ASP A 43 10.66 -0.96 6.93
C ASP A 43 9.14 -1.14 6.93
N ILE A 44 8.45 -0.23 6.23
CA ILE A 44 7.01 -0.28 6.11
C ILE A 44 6.53 -1.56 5.41
N HIS A 45 7.35 -2.25 4.63
CA HIS A 45 6.99 -3.52 4.02
C HIS A 45 6.74 -4.61 5.07
N ASP A 46 7.50 -4.57 6.17
CA ASP A 46 7.43 -5.55 7.27
C ASP A 46 6.35 -5.24 8.30
N SER A 47 5.69 -4.06 8.22
CA SER A 47 4.65 -3.72 9.20
C SER A 47 3.51 -4.75 9.21
N THR A 48 3.20 -5.26 10.39
CA THR A 48 2.10 -6.20 10.64
C THR A 48 0.84 -5.50 11.16
N ALA A 49 0.93 -4.22 11.50
CA ALA A 49 -0.16 -3.41 12.01
C ALA A 49 -0.06 -1.96 11.50
N GLY A 50 -1.11 -1.18 11.75
CA GLY A 50 -1.19 0.25 11.37
C GLY A 50 -1.38 0.52 9.88
N LEU A 51 -1.49 -0.51 9.05
CA LEU A 51 -1.96 -0.43 7.66
C LEU A 51 -2.70 -1.72 7.33
N HIS A 52 -3.78 -1.63 6.57
CA HIS A 52 -4.34 -2.80 5.92
C HIS A 52 -3.49 -3.19 4.72
N LYS A 53 -2.91 -4.38 4.72
CA LYS A 53 -2.20 -4.94 3.56
C LYS A 53 -2.87 -6.24 3.14
N TRP A 54 -3.14 -6.42 1.84
CA TRP A 54 -3.78 -7.65 1.35
C TRP A 54 -3.07 -8.95 1.77
N ALA A 55 -1.74 -8.90 1.95
CA ALA A 55 -0.95 -10.05 2.40
C ALA A 55 -1.25 -10.49 3.85
N GLN A 56 -1.89 -9.64 4.65
CA GLN A 56 -2.36 -9.94 6.00
C GLN A 56 -3.80 -10.46 5.93
N GLU A 57 -4.08 -11.59 6.58
CA GLU A 57 -5.36 -12.28 6.49
C GLU A 57 -6.51 -11.42 7.03
N GLU A 58 -6.29 -10.77 8.18
CA GLU A 58 -7.22 -9.86 8.85
C GLU A 58 -7.58 -8.62 8.00
N SER A 59 -6.76 -8.29 7.01
CA SER A 59 -6.97 -7.15 6.13
C SER A 59 -7.75 -7.49 4.86
N GLN A 60 -7.95 -8.77 4.53
CA GLN A 60 -8.62 -9.16 3.29
C GLN A 60 -10.10 -8.76 3.25
N GLU A 61 -10.83 -8.96 4.35
CA GLU A 61 -12.25 -8.60 4.43
C GLU A 61 -12.46 -7.08 4.35
N PRO A 62 -11.77 -6.23 5.16
CA PRO A 62 -11.88 -4.77 5.04
C PRO A 62 -11.54 -4.26 3.63
N ILE A 63 -10.45 -4.74 3.02
CA ILE A 63 -10.06 -4.33 1.67
C ILE A 63 -11.13 -4.74 0.65
N THR A 64 -11.61 -5.98 0.70
CA THR A 64 -12.63 -6.48 -0.24
C THR A 64 -13.89 -5.63 -0.17
N ARG A 65 -14.42 -5.44 1.03
CA ARG A 65 -15.62 -4.63 1.29
C ARG A 65 -15.45 -3.19 0.81
N ASN A 66 -14.28 -2.60 0.99
CA ASN A 66 -14.03 -1.21 0.58
C ASN A 66 -13.89 -1.08 -0.94
N VAL A 67 -13.05 -1.93 -1.55
CA VAL A 67 -12.73 -1.90 -2.99
C VAL A 67 -13.95 -2.21 -3.85
N GLU A 68 -14.70 -3.27 -3.52
CA GLU A 68 -15.91 -3.65 -4.27
C GLU A 68 -17.03 -2.62 -4.14
N ALA A 69 -17.11 -1.94 -3.00
CA ALA A 69 -18.09 -0.88 -2.79
C ALA A 69 -17.63 0.48 -3.33
N HIS A 70 -16.42 0.59 -3.89
CA HIS A 70 -15.84 1.82 -4.43
C HIS A 70 -15.91 3.01 -3.45
N LYS A 71 -15.69 2.76 -2.16
CA LYS A 71 -15.93 3.75 -1.09
C LYS A 71 -14.81 4.78 -0.94
N SER A 72 -13.60 4.44 -1.37
CA SER A 72 -12.41 5.19 -1.02
C SER A 72 -11.61 5.61 -2.22
N TYR A 73 -10.84 6.69 -2.05
CA TYR A 73 -9.97 7.18 -3.11
C TYR A 73 -8.88 6.15 -3.39
N ALA A 74 -8.91 5.58 -4.59
CA ALA A 74 -7.97 4.58 -5.03
C ALA A 74 -6.96 5.18 -6.02
N PHE A 75 -5.67 4.96 -5.79
CA PHE A 75 -4.61 5.44 -6.68
C PHE A 75 -3.45 4.45 -6.80
N THR A 76 -2.57 4.73 -7.74
CA THR A 76 -1.29 4.04 -7.90
C THR A 76 -0.22 5.01 -8.38
N CYS A 77 1.03 4.62 -8.23
CA CYS A 77 2.17 5.33 -8.78
C CYS A 77 2.87 4.43 -9.78
N VAL A 78 3.22 5.01 -10.92
CA VAL A 78 3.96 4.33 -11.98
C VAL A 78 5.30 5.03 -12.18
N ARG A 79 6.24 4.28 -12.76
CA ARG A 79 7.59 4.74 -13.07
C ARG A 79 7.93 4.37 -14.50
N ASN A 80 8.79 5.16 -15.15
CA ASN A 80 9.33 4.81 -16.46
C ASN A 80 9.86 3.35 -16.44
N PRO A 81 9.45 2.49 -17.40
CA PRO A 81 9.69 1.06 -17.32
C PRO A 81 11.17 0.69 -17.29
N TYR A 82 12.03 1.39 -18.05
CA TYR A 82 13.47 1.13 -18.04
C TYR A 82 14.07 1.41 -16.66
N THR A 83 13.77 2.57 -16.07
CA THR A 83 14.29 2.92 -14.75
C THR A 83 13.73 2.04 -13.63
N ARG A 84 12.49 1.55 -13.78
CA ARG A 84 11.89 0.60 -12.85
C ARG A 84 12.63 -0.75 -12.89
N ILE A 85 12.92 -1.26 -14.08
CA ILE A 85 13.67 -2.50 -14.26
C ILE A 85 15.06 -2.38 -13.64
N LEU A 86 15.80 -1.30 -13.93
CA LEU A 86 17.11 -1.06 -13.33
C LEU A 86 17.02 -1.06 -11.80
N SER A 87 16.02 -0.35 -11.25
CA SER A 87 15.78 -0.34 -9.80
C SER A 87 15.48 -1.73 -9.25
N SER A 88 14.78 -2.61 -9.97
CA SER A 88 14.52 -3.98 -9.50
C SER A 88 15.75 -4.89 -9.47
N PHE A 89 16.81 -4.56 -10.22
CA PHE A 89 18.01 -5.39 -10.30
C PHE A 89 19.12 -4.92 -9.37
N PHE A 90 19.17 -3.63 -9.06
CA PHE A 90 20.27 -3.02 -8.31
C PHE A 90 19.90 -2.55 -6.90
N ASP A 91 18.62 -2.63 -6.54
CA ASP A 91 18.03 -2.18 -5.26
C ASP A 91 16.83 -3.07 -4.91
#